data_AF-A0A974Z3Y6-F1
#
_entry.id   AF-A0A974Z3Y6-F1
#
_cell.length_a   1.000
_cell.length_b   1.000
_cell.length_c   1.000
_cell.angle_alpha   90.00
_cell.angle_beta   90.00
_cell.angle_gamma   90.00
#
_symmetry.space_group_name_H-M   'P 1'
#
loop_
_entity.id
_entity.type
_entity.pdbx_description
1 polymer ?
#
loop_
_entity_poly.entity_id
_entity_poly.type
_entity_poly.pdbx_seq_one_letter_code
_entity_poly.pdbx_strand_id
1 'polypeptide(L)'
;MFDPDAEDGSQVQSAYDDRWLEHYGGCDGVVVAGNCETERRTASNGFFPIHVVPRENPFYLDLPFDDVGNETARRQRTQVVPWAHEEYYSARISEPTFSLLKNRWVRIRNEGRICYGQIQDAGPGRYDDARYVFGSDDARPANHRFNGAGLDVSPALNGCLGFTDLNGEDDRVDWQFSDAADVPPGPWQIVVTTSGVTHER
;
A
#
# COMPACT_ATOMS: atom_id res chain seq x y z
N MET A 1 -9.78 -12.98 -7.05
CA MET A 1 -8.81 -13.63 -7.98
C MET A 1 -7.81 -12.57 -8.38
N PHE A 2 -6.66 -12.57 -7.72
CA PHE A 2 -5.58 -11.63 -7.92
C PHE A 2 -4.92 -11.83 -9.30
N ASP A 3 -4.78 -10.76 -10.08
CA ASP A 3 -4.10 -10.75 -11.40
C ASP A 3 -2.76 -10.01 -11.29
N PRO A 4 -1.61 -10.71 -11.25
CA PRO A 4 -0.29 -10.09 -11.17
C PRO A 4 0.13 -9.35 -12.45
N ASP A 5 -0.66 -9.45 -13.52
CA ASP A 5 -0.43 -8.76 -14.80
C ASP A 5 -1.44 -7.63 -15.04
N ALA A 6 -2.32 -7.31 -14.08
CA ALA A 6 -3.17 -6.13 -14.13
C ALA A 6 -2.34 -4.84 -14.17
N GLU A 7 -2.88 -3.77 -14.78
CA GLU A 7 -2.27 -2.43 -14.68
C GLU A 7 -2.16 -2.05 -13.20
N ASP A 8 -0.94 -1.83 -12.71
CA ASP A 8 -0.62 -1.70 -11.28
C ASP A 8 -1.29 -0.48 -10.61
N GLY A 9 -1.70 0.52 -11.38
CA GLY A 9 -2.40 1.71 -10.89
C GLY A 9 -3.88 1.53 -10.52
N SER A 10 -4.43 0.30 -10.56
CA SER A 10 -5.85 0.06 -10.29
C SER A 10 -6.21 0.29 -8.81
N GLN A 11 -6.93 1.38 -8.54
CA GLN A 11 -7.48 1.71 -7.21
C GLN A 11 -8.61 0.77 -6.74
N VAL A 12 -8.87 -0.33 -7.47
CA VAL A 12 -10.02 -1.22 -7.26
C VAL A 12 -9.66 -2.65 -6.87
N GLN A 13 -8.36 -2.96 -6.78
CA GLN A 13 -7.86 -4.29 -6.42
C GLN A 13 -6.89 -4.21 -5.23
N SER A 14 -6.73 -5.33 -4.54
CA SER A 14 -5.75 -5.50 -3.47
C SER A 14 -5.38 -6.97 -3.34
N ALA A 15 -4.09 -7.28 -3.27
CA ALA A 15 -3.53 -8.57 -2.89
C ALA A 15 -3.97 -9.00 -1.48
N TYR A 16 -4.42 -8.08 -0.64
CA TYR A 16 -4.91 -8.37 0.72
C TYR A 16 -6.42 -8.31 0.86
N ASP A 17 -7.16 -7.90 -0.16
CA ASP A 17 -8.62 -7.75 -0.10
C ASP A 17 -9.29 -7.99 -1.46
N ASP A 18 -9.82 -9.20 -1.66
CA ASP A 18 -10.58 -9.58 -2.86
C ASP A 18 -11.84 -8.72 -3.06
N ARG A 19 -12.30 -8.00 -2.03
CA ARG A 19 -13.45 -7.09 -2.09
C ARG A 19 -13.07 -5.64 -1.83
N TRP A 20 -11.83 -5.25 -2.14
CA TRP A 20 -11.29 -3.91 -1.89
C TRP A 20 -12.23 -2.78 -2.30
N LEU A 21 -12.73 -2.78 -3.54
CA LEU A 21 -13.65 -1.74 -4.03
C LEU A 21 -14.91 -1.61 -3.16
N GLU A 22 -15.48 -2.74 -2.74
CA GLU A 22 -16.63 -2.76 -1.85
C GLU A 22 -16.22 -2.26 -0.47
N HIS A 23 -15.21 -2.85 0.16
CA HIS A 23 -14.81 -2.50 1.52
C HIS A 23 -14.36 -1.05 1.64
N TYR A 24 -13.57 -0.53 0.69
CA TYR A 24 -13.13 0.87 0.63
C TYR A 24 -14.31 1.84 0.59
N GLY A 25 -15.43 1.47 -0.03
CA GLY A 25 -16.62 2.33 -0.13
C GLY A 25 -17.00 2.75 -1.54
N GLY A 26 -16.32 2.20 -2.56
CA GLY A 26 -16.50 2.52 -3.97
C GLY A 26 -15.18 2.97 -4.60
N CYS A 27 -15.28 3.56 -5.79
CA CYS A 27 -14.11 4.02 -6.54
C CYS A 27 -13.32 5.10 -5.78
N ASP A 28 -12.04 4.85 -5.48
CA ASP A 28 -11.11 5.87 -4.98
C ASP A 28 -10.62 6.76 -6.14
N GLY A 29 -11.53 7.56 -6.67
CA GLY A 29 -11.30 8.31 -7.90
C GLY A 29 -12.60 8.85 -8.46
N VAL A 30 -12.67 8.92 -9.78
CA VAL A 30 -13.86 9.31 -10.52
C VAL A 30 -14.30 8.16 -11.43
N VAL A 31 -15.61 7.92 -11.50
CA VAL A 31 -16.16 6.90 -12.42
C VAL A 31 -16.39 7.53 -13.79
N VAL A 32 -15.65 7.06 -14.79
CA VAL A 32 -15.75 7.50 -16.20
C VAL A 32 -16.11 6.31 -17.07
N ALA A 33 -17.26 6.39 -17.75
CA ALA A 33 -17.78 5.31 -18.59
C ALA A 33 -17.85 3.92 -17.91
N GLY A 34 -18.02 3.88 -16.59
CA GLY A 34 -18.07 2.65 -15.80
C GLY A 34 -16.72 2.17 -15.24
N ASN A 35 -15.61 2.83 -15.60
CA ASN A 35 -14.29 2.54 -15.07
C ASN A 35 -13.95 3.50 -13.92
N CYS A 36 -13.24 2.99 -12.91
CA CYS A 36 -12.69 3.84 -11.86
C CYS A 36 -11.35 4.40 -12.32
N GLU A 37 -11.25 5.72 -12.43
CA GLU A 37 -10.04 6.43 -12.83
C GLU A 37 -9.50 7.30 -11.68
N THR A 38 -8.18 7.36 -11.56
CA THR A 38 -7.47 8.19 -10.57
C THR A 38 -7.90 9.67 -10.68
N GLU A 39 -8.16 10.31 -9.53
CA GLU A 39 -8.59 11.71 -9.47
C GLU A 39 -7.62 12.56 -8.61
N ARG A 40 -7.34 13.79 -9.06
CA ARG A 40 -6.43 14.70 -8.34
C ARG A 40 -6.99 15.09 -6.98
N ARG A 41 -6.17 14.91 -5.94
CA ARG A 41 -6.50 15.29 -4.56
C ARG A 41 -6.00 16.69 -4.21
N THR A 42 -6.67 17.34 -3.26
CA THR A 42 -6.36 18.71 -2.85
C THR A 42 -6.16 18.83 -1.34
N ALA A 43 -5.30 19.76 -0.92
CA ALA A 43 -5.07 19.97 0.51
C ALA A 43 -6.31 20.52 1.25
N SER A 44 -7.24 21.19 0.55
CA SER A 44 -8.41 21.84 1.16
C SER A 44 -9.38 20.88 1.84
N ASN A 45 -9.42 19.61 1.41
CA ASN A 45 -10.20 18.55 2.06
C ASN A 45 -9.31 17.48 2.69
N GLY A 46 -8.04 17.79 2.98
CA GLY A 46 -7.09 16.84 3.54
C GLY A 46 -6.74 15.69 2.59
N PHE A 47 -6.82 15.90 1.28
CA PHE A 47 -6.56 14.92 0.22
C PHE A 47 -7.54 13.73 0.16
N PHE A 48 -8.68 13.82 0.87
CA PHE A 48 -9.68 12.77 0.86
C PHE A 48 -10.37 12.60 -0.51
N PRO A 49 -10.93 11.42 -0.79
CA PRO A 49 -11.79 11.20 -1.94
C PRO A 49 -12.96 12.18 -2.01
N ILE A 50 -13.33 12.58 -3.23
CA ILE A 50 -14.39 13.58 -3.47
C ILE A 50 -15.76 12.90 -3.65
N HIS A 51 -15.79 11.76 -4.33
CA HIS A 51 -17.04 11.10 -4.77
C HIS A 51 -17.50 9.97 -3.87
N VAL A 52 -16.67 9.56 -2.89
CA VAL A 52 -16.96 8.48 -1.95
C VAL A 52 -16.55 8.88 -0.54
N VAL A 53 -17.21 8.28 0.46
CA VAL A 53 -16.75 8.34 1.86
C VAL A 53 -15.94 7.07 2.11
N PRO A 54 -14.61 7.18 2.25
CA PRO A 54 -13.77 5.99 2.41
C PRO A 54 -14.05 5.33 3.77
N ARG A 55 -14.14 4.00 3.76
CA ARG A 55 -14.26 3.14 4.95
C ARG A 55 -12.94 2.45 5.30
N GLU A 56 -12.03 2.41 4.34
CA GLU A 56 -10.63 2.01 4.52
C GLU A 56 -9.73 3.26 4.39
N ASN A 57 -8.50 3.19 4.87
CA ASN A 57 -7.62 4.36 4.93
C ASN A 57 -7.35 4.88 3.51
N PRO A 58 -7.68 6.14 3.17
CA PRO A 58 -7.43 6.70 1.84
C PRO A 58 -5.94 6.94 1.57
N PHE A 59 -5.10 6.98 2.59
CA PHE A 59 -3.65 7.04 2.48
C PHE A 59 -3.10 5.61 2.54
N TYR A 60 -3.13 4.93 1.40
CA TYR A 60 -2.63 3.56 1.29
C TYR A 60 -1.56 3.44 0.21
N LEU A 61 -0.75 2.41 0.34
CA LEU A 61 0.30 2.07 -0.60
C LEU A 61 0.47 0.56 -0.70
N ASP A 62 1.27 0.14 -1.66
CA ASP A 62 1.81 -1.21 -1.73
C ASP A 62 3.32 -1.24 -1.43
N LEU A 63 3.82 -2.44 -1.15
CA LEU A 63 5.25 -2.74 -1.17
C LEU A 63 5.44 -4.11 -1.83
N PRO A 64 6.57 -4.39 -2.48
CA PRO A 64 6.73 -5.59 -3.33
C PRO A 64 7.03 -6.85 -2.51
N PHE A 65 6.18 -7.16 -1.53
CA PHE A 65 6.28 -8.33 -0.66
C PHE A 65 4.89 -8.80 -0.19
N ASP A 66 4.28 -9.70 -0.95
CA ASP A 66 3.00 -10.33 -0.61
C ASP A 66 3.23 -11.54 0.29
N ASP A 67 3.26 -11.31 1.60
CA ASP A 67 3.52 -12.34 2.60
C ASP A 67 2.37 -13.36 2.81
N VAL A 68 1.30 -13.27 2.01
CA VAL A 68 0.13 -14.17 2.06
C VAL A 68 -0.04 -14.91 0.72
N GLY A 69 -0.25 -14.18 -0.37
CA GLY A 69 -0.56 -14.75 -1.69
C GLY A 69 0.67 -15.22 -2.47
N ASN A 70 1.84 -14.64 -2.26
CA ASN A 70 3.07 -15.06 -2.92
C ASN A 70 3.78 -16.19 -2.14
N GLU A 71 3.97 -17.33 -2.79
CA GLU A 71 4.53 -18.53 -2.14
C GLU A 71 5.98 -18.34 -1.66
N THR A 72 6.80 -17.61 -2.41
CA THR A 72 8.20 -17.31 -2.07
C THR A 72 8.25 -16.38 -0.87
N ALA A 73 7.53 -15.25 -0.93
CA ALA A 73 7.47 -14.26 0.15
C ALA A 73 6.91 -14.87 1.44
N ARG A 74 5.80 -15.61 1.36
CA ARG A 74 5.20 -16.31 2.50
C ARG A 74 6.16 -17.30 3.18
N ARG A 75 6.98 -18.03 2.41
CA ARG A 75 7.96 -18.98 2.97
C ARG A 75 9.10 -18.31 3.74
N GLN A 76 9.46 -17.08 3.37
CA GLN A 76 10.55 -16.34 4.01
C GLN A 76 10.08 -15.27 5.01
N ARG A 77 8.77 -15.00 5.12
CA ARG A 77 8.22 -13.87 5.88
C ARG A 77 8.65 -13.85 7.34
N THR A 78 8.74 -15.01 8.00
CA THR A 78 9.16 -15.09 9.40
C THR A 78 10.63 -14.71 9.59
N GLN A 79 11.47 -14.92 8.58
CA GLN A 79 12.90 -14.64 8.64
C GLN A 79 13.23 -13.20 8.25
N VAL A 80 12.49 -12.62 7.30
CA VAL A 80 12.84 -11.31 6.71
C VAL A 80 12.05 -10.13 7.28
N VAL A 81 10.85 -10.36 7.82
CA VAL A 81 10.02 -9.28 8.37
C VAL A 81 10.50 -8.90 9.78
N PRO A 82 10.94 -7.65 10.03
CA PRO A 82 11.60 -7.28 11.29
C PRO A 82 10.78 -7.52 12.56
N TRP A 83 9.47 -7.37 12.48
CA TRP A 83 8.53 -7.52 13.60
C TRP A 83 7.90 -8.92 13.69
N ALA A 84 8.32 -9.89 12.86
CA ALA A 84 7.72 -11.23 12.84
C ALA A 84 7.75 -11.95 14.20
N HIS A 85 8.70 -11.60 15.05
CA HIS A 85 8.91 -12.21 16.36
C HIS A 85 8.31 -11.42 17.54
N GLU A 86 7.67 -10.28 17.28
CA GLU A 86 6.91 -9.58 18.32
C GLU A 86 5.68 -10.41 18.73
N GLU A 87 5.23 -10.26 19.98
CA GLU A 87 4.17 -11.10 20.57
C GLU A 87 2.88 -11.11 19.73
N TYR A 88 2.46 -9.95 19.24
CA TYR A 88 1.25 -9.81 18.42
C TYR A 88 1.32 -10.63 17.13
N TYR A 89 2.47 -10.61 16.44
CA TYR A 89 2.65 -11.25 15.14
C TYR A 89 3.01 -12.74 15.28
N SER A 90 3.91 -13.07 16.21
CA SER A 90 4.34 -14.45 16.45
C SER A 90 3.19 -15.36 16.87
N ALA A 91 2.18 -14.83 17.58
CA ALA A 91 0.97 -15.58 17.96
C ALA A 91 0.13 -16.05 16.76
N ARG A 92 0.25 -15.41 15.59
CA ARG A 92 -0.55 -15.68 14.38
C ARG A 92 0.31 -16.04 13.16
N ILE A 93 1.61 -16.20 13.36
CA ILE A 93 2.57 -16.39 12.26
C ILE A 93 2.27 -17.61 11.39
N SER A 94 1.63 -18.64 11.96
CA SER A 94 1.21 -19.86 11.29
C SER A 94 -0.15 -19.76 10.58
N GLU A 95 -0.90 -18.68 10.78
CA GLU A 95 -2.17 -18.46 10.11
C GLU A 95 -1.92 -18.07 8.65
N PRO A 96 -2.38 -18.87 7.67
CA PRO A 96 -2.08 -18.64 6.26
C PRO A 96 -2.72 -17.35 5.72
N THR A 97 -3.77 -16.84 6.37
CA THR A 97 -4.50 -15.62 5.99
C THR A 97 -4.10 -14.41 6.83
N PHE A 98 -3.15 -14.53 7.76
CA PHE A 98 -2.67 -13.40 8.53
C PHE A 98 -1.47 -12.78 7.84
N SER A 99 -1.57 -11.52 7.42
CA SER A 99 -0.44 -10.75 6.89
C SER A 99 0.33 -10.06 8.03
N LEU A 100 1.66 -10.08 7.93
CA LEU A 100 2.57 -9.29 8.75
C LEU A 100 2.68 -7.85 8.25
N LEU A 101 2.33 -7.56 7.00
CA LEU A 101 2.48 -6.23 6.38
C LEU A 101 1.17 -5.43 6.36
N LYS A 102 0.03 -6.07 6.08
CA LYS A 102 -1.26 -5.37 6.00
C LYS A 102 -1.47 -4.51 7.24
N ASN A 103 -1.86 -3.26 7.04
CA ASN A 103 -2.11 -2.22 8.05
C ASN A 103 -0.86 -1.65 8.76
N ARG A 104 0.36 -2.12 8.46
CA ARG A 104 1.59 -1.45 8.92
C ARG A 104 1.69 -0.08 8.26
N TRP A 105 2.34 0.85 8.97
CA TRP A 105 2.50 2.22 8.50
C TRP A 105 3.84 2.40 7.80
N VAL A 106 3.83 3.22 6.76
CA VAL A 106 5.01 3.64 6.02
C VAL A 106 5.05 5.16 6.00
N ARG A 107 6.20 5.71 6.38
CA ARG A 107 6.55 7.12 6.18
C ARG A 107 7.16 7.26 4.80
N ILE A 108 6.65 8.19 3.99
CA ILE A 108 7.12 8.47 2.64
C ILE A 108 7.52 9.94 2.55
N ARG A 109 8.65 10.23 1.90
CA ARG A 109 9.17 11.58 1.70
C ARG A 109 9.41 11.86 0.22
N ASN A 110 8.93 13.02 -0.23
CA ASN A 110 9.21 13.59 -1.55
C ASN A 110 9.47 15.10 -1.43
N GLU A 111 10.57 15.62 -1.97
CA GLU A 111 10.88 17.06 -2.04
C GLU A 111 10.52 17.90 -0.78
N GLY A 112 10.81 17.35 0.41
CA GLY A 112 10.54 18.02 1.70
C GLY A 112 9.12 17.81 2.27
N ARG A 113 8.21 17.20 1.52
CA ARG A 113 6.92 16.71 2.01
C ARG A 113 7.09 15.34 2.64
N ILE A 114 6.41 15.11 3.76
CA ILE A 114 6.40 13.84 4.49
C ILE A 114 4.93 13.45 4.70
N CYS A 115 4.57 12.27 4.24
CA CYS A 115 3.23 11.71 4.37
C CYS A 115 3.34 10.29 4.92
N TYR A 116 2.24 9.80 5.50
CA TYR A 116 2.17 8.47 6.06
C TYR A 116 1.00 7.72 5.41
N GLY A 117 1.20 6.44 5.11
CA GLY A 117 0.14 5.58 4.60
C GLY A 117 0.19 4.19 5.22
N GLN A 118 -0.93 3.47 5.13
CA GLN A 118 -1.01 2.07 5.53
C GLN A 118 -0.78 1.16 4.33
N ILE A 119 -0.04 0.08 4.52
CA ILE A 119 0.09 -0.96 3.50
C ILE A 119 -1.26 -1.65 3.34
N GLN A 120 -1.87 -1.52 2.16
CA GLN A 120 -3.15 -2.15 1.83
C GLN A 120 -3.06 -3.08 0.62
N ASP A 121 -1.91 -3.15 -0.02
CA ASP A 121 -1.67 -4.03 -1.16
C ASP A 121 -0.19 -4.45 -1.20
N ALA A 122 0.17 -5.31 -2.14
CA ALA A 122 1.53 -5.71 -2.46
C ALA A 122 1.78 -5.52 -3.97
N GLY A 123 3.04 -5.24 -4.34
CA GLY A 123 3.39 -4.84 -5.69
C GLY A 123 4.38 -3.66 -5.70
N PRO A 124 4.62 -3.01 -6.84
CA PRO A 124 4.17 -3.38 -8.19
C PRO A 124 5.14 -4.33 -8.91
N GLY A 125 4.60 -5.18 -9.79
CA GLY A 125 5.35 -6.05 -10.73
C GLY A 125 6.22 -7.17 -10.10
N ARG A 126 6.58 -7.04 -8.83
CA ARG A 126 7.28 -8.02 -7.99
C ARG A 126 6.57 -8.09 -6.63
N TYR A 127 6.59 -9.27 -6.04
CA TYR A 127 5.79 -9.60 -4.86
C TYR A 127 6.58 -10.35 -3.79
N ASP A 128 7.89 -10.49 -3.97
CA ASP A 128 8.80 -11.26 -3.10
C ASP A 128 10.16 -10.59 -2.92
N ASP A 129 10.23 -9.26 -3.12
CA ASP A 129 11.47 -8.47 -3.07
C ASP A 129 11.87 -8.11 -1.62
N ALA A 130 12.20 -9.15 -0.84
CA ALA A 130 12.64 -9.00 0.54
C ALA A 130 13.90 -8.12 0.67
N ARG A 131 14.78 -8.12 -0.34
CA ARG A 131 16.03 -7.36 -0.31
C ARG A 131 15.76 -5.86 -0.38
N TYR A 132 14.83 -5.43 -1.22
CA TYR A 132 14.40 -4.04 -1.26
C TYR A 132 13.58 -3.65 -0.03
N VAL A 133 12.60 -4.48 0.36
CA VAL A 133 11.63 -4.12 1.41
C VAL A 133 12.23 -4.15 2.82
N PHE A 134 13.10 -5.11 3.13
CA PHE A 134 13.62 -5.33 4.48
C PHE A 134 15.15 -5.29 4.58
N GLY A 135 15.86 -5.21 3.46
CA GLY A 135 17.32 -5.22 3.45
C GLY A 135 17.93 -3.95 4.05
N SER A 136 19.09 -4.09 4.66
CA SER A 136 19.86 -2.98 5.24
C SER A 136 20.69 -2.20 4.21
N ASP A 137 20.83 -2.73 3.00
CA ASP A 137 21.83 -2.28 2.02
C ASP A 137 21.29 -1.21 1.07
N ASP A 138 20.14 -0.60 1.38
CA ASP A 138 19.48 0.42 0.54
C ASP A 138 19.34 -0.03 -0.93
N ALA A 139 18.98 -1.30 -1.09
CA ALA A 139 18.80 -1.90 -2.40
C ALA A 139 17.74 -1.14 -3.20
N ARG A 140 17.89 -1.09 -4.52
CA ARG A 140 16.84 -0.62 -5.42
C ARG A 140 15.85 -1.76 -5.72
N PRO A 141 14.59 -1.44 -6.08
CA PRO A 141 13.60 -2.45 -6.44
C PRO A 141 14.13 -3.39 -7.52
N ALA A 142 13.85 -4.68 -7.40
CA ALA A 142 14.16 -5.70 -8.39
C ALA A 142 13.14 -5.71 -9.56
N ASN A 143 12.09 -4.90 -9.48
CA ASN A 143 11.11 -4.73 -10.53
C ASN A 143 11.75 -4.06 -11.77
N HIS A 144 11.34 -4.52 -12.96
CA HIS A 144 11.74 -3.95 -14.26
C HIS A 144 10.54 -3.49 -15.09
N ARG A 145 9.31 -3.71 -14.61
CA ARG A 145 8.07 -3.14 -15.16
C ARG A 145 7.83 -1.77 -14.52
N PHE A 146 6.93 -0.97 -15.08
CA PHE A 146 6.47 0.29 -14.47
C PHE A 146 7.63 1.21 -14.04
N ASN A 147 8.56 1.44 -14.98
CA ASN A 147 9.81 2.20 -14.76
C ASN A 147 10.68 1.72 -13.56
N GLY A 148 10.56 0.46 -13.15
CA GLY A 148 11.28 -0.09 -12.00
C GLY A 148 10.73 0.41 -10.65
N ALA A 149 9.43 0.70 -10.59
CA ALA A 149 8.75 1.13 -9.37
C ALA A 149 8.93 0.12 -8.22
N GLY A 150 9.07 0.67 -7.01
CA GLY A 150 9.21 -0.09 -5.77
C GLY A 150 8.08 0.11 -4.78
N LEU A 151 7.10 0.94 -5.12
CA LEU A 151 5.83 1.12 -4.42
C LEU A 151 4.92 1.95 -5.31
N ASP A 152 3.63 1.71 -5.21
CA ASP A 152 2.54 2.53 -5.71
C ASP A 152 1.81 3.18 -4.54
N VAL A 153 1.27 4.36 -4.81
CA VAL A 153 0.60 5.18 -3.80
C VAL A 153 -0.81 5.53 -4.22
N SER A 154 -1.72 5.60 -3.25
CA SER A 154 -3.08 6.06 -3.46
C SER A 154 -3.13 7.52 -3.97
N PRO A 155 -4.26 7.96 -4.55
CA PRO A 155 -4.46 9.35 -4.94
C PRO A 155 -4.21 10.34 -3.79
N ALA A 156 -4.54 9.96 -2.55
CA ALA A 156 -4.33 10.81 -1.37
C ALA A 156 -2.84 11.00 -1.07
N LEU A 157 -2.06 9.92 -1.14
CA LEU A 157 -0.61 9.99 -1.00
C LEU A 157 0.05 10.73 -2.16
N ASN A 158 -0.36 10.50 -3.41
CA ASN A 158 0.11 11.27 -4.58
C ASN A 158 -0.05 12.79 -4.35
N GLY A 159 -1.26 13.23 -3.97
CA GLY A 159 -1.54 14.65 -3.69
C GLY A 159 -0.78 15.19 -2.47
N CYS A 160 -0.65 14.39 -1.40
CA CYS A 160 0.07 14.76 -0.20
C CYS A 160 1.56 14.95 -0.46
N LEU A 161 2.19 13.98 -1.14
CA LEU A 161 3.59 13.98 -1.55
C LEU A 161 3.88 15.00 -2.64
N GLY A 162 2.84 15.56 -3.26
CA GLY A 162 2.97 16.63 -4.23
C GLY A 162 3.55 16.16 -5.55
N PHE A 163 3.26 14.92 -5.95
CA PHE A 163 3.63 14.42 -7.27
C PHE A 163 3.01 15.31 -8.36
N THR A 164 3.78 15.51 -9.42
CA THR A 164 3.34 16.38 -10.52
C THR A 164 2.24 15.69 -11.30
N ASP A 165 2.51 14.44 -11.69
CA ASP A 165 1.62 13.63 -12.49
C ASP A 165 0.78 12.69 -11.63
N LEU A 166 -0.44 12.47 -12.09
CA LEU A 166 -1.41 11.67 -11.36
C LEU A 166 -1.22 10.16 -11.61
N ASN A 167 -0.80 9.82 -12.81
CA ASN A 167 -0.40 8.48 -13.25
C ASN A 167 1.05 8.56 -13.77
N GLY A 168 1.93 9.16 -12.97
CA GLY A 168 3.35 9.29 -13.29
C GLY A 168 4.15 8.08 -12.82
N GLU A 169 5.28 7.81 -13.49
CA GLU A 169 6.20 6.71 -13.15
C GLU A 169 7.63 7.21 -12.82
N ASP A 170 7.83 8.53 -12.84
CA ASP A 170 9.15 9.17 -12.73
C ASP A 170 9.44 9.77 -11.34
N ASP A 171 8.43 9.88 -10.47
CA ASP A 171 8.63 10.35 -9.10
C ASP A 171 9.59 9.42 -8.34
N ARG A 172 10.36 10.00 -7.42
CA ARG A 172 11.32 9.29 -6.58
C ARG A 172 11.09 9.67 -5.13
N VAL A 173 11.05 8.68 -4.25
CA VAL A 173 10.77 8.87 -2.83
C VAL A 173 11.79 8.17 -1.95
N ASP A 174 11.96 8.69 -0.74
CA ASP A 174 12.52 7.92 0.37
C ASP A 174 11.35 7.40 1.22
N TRP A 175 11.46 6.17 1.70
CA TRP A 175 10.45 5.62 2.59
C TRP A 175 11.06 4.77 3.71
N GLN A 176 10.30 4.58 4.78
CA GLN A 176 10.66 3.68 5.88
C GLN A 176 9.39 3.21 6.59
N PHE A 177 9.44 2.04 7.23
CA PHE A 177 8.39 1.65 8.16
C PHE A 177 8.28 2.61 9.34
N SER A 178 7.08 2.74 9.87
CA SER A 178 6.77 3.49 11.08
C SER A 178 5.88 2.64 11.97
N ASP A 179 6.11 2.66 13.28
CA ASP A 179 5.13 2.12 14.21
C ASP A 179 3.93 3.08 14.30
N ALA A 180 2.74 2.51 14.52
CA ALA A 180 1.50 3.28 14.60
C ALA A 180 1.55 4.38 15.68
N ALA A 181 2.28 4.13 16.77
CA ALA A 181 2.48 5.09 17.86
C ALA A 181 3.37 6.29 17.46
N ASP A 182 4.23 6.12 16.45
CA ASP A 182 5.14 7.15 15.97
C ASP A 182 4.58 7.93 14.77
N VAL A 183 3.41 7.53 14.25
CA VAL A 183 2.72 8.26 13.18
C VAL A 183 2.15 9.56 13.77
N PRO A 184 2.60 10.75 13.31
CA PRO A 184 2.12 12.01 13.84
C PRO A 184 0.67 12.27 13.39
N PRO A 185 -0.08 13.12 14.13
CA PRO A 185 -1.40 13.55 13.71
C PRO A 185 -1.39 14.15 12.30
N GLY A 186 -2.34 13.71 11.48
CA GLY A 186 -2.50 14.17 10.10
C GLY A 186 -3.75 13.60 9.44
N PRO A 187 -4.06 13.99 8.19
CA PRO A 187 -5.25 13.51 7.50
C PRO A 187 -5.29 11.98 7.35
N TRP A 188 -4.12 11.34 7.26
CA TRP A 188 -3.95 9.89 7.21
C TRP A 188 -4.48 9.13 8.45
N GLN A 189 -4.70 9.80 9.59
CA GLN A 189 -5.27 9.16 10.80
C GLN A 189 -6.79 9.35 10.94
N ILE A 190 -7.46 10.06 10.02
CA ILE A 190 -8.92 10.29 10.12
C ILE A 190 -9.71 8.99 9.89
N VAL A 191 -9.27 8.17 8.93
CA VAL A 191 -9.80 6.81 8.69
C VAL A 191 -8.61 5.86 8.75
N VAL A 192 -8.62 4.91 9.68
CA VAL A 192 -7.56 3.92 9.85
C VAL A 192 -8.14 2.54 9.57
N THR A 193 -7.55 1.82 8.62
CA THR A 193 -7.91 0.44 8.35
C THR A 193 -7.43 -0.44 9.51
N THR A 194 -8.36 -1.21 10.06
CA THR A 194 -8.09 -2.23 11.07
C THR A 194 -8.56 -3.63 10.63
N SER A 195 -9.22 -3.74 9.48
CA SER A 195 -9.66 -5.01 8.90
C SER A 195 -8.44 -5.86 8.51
N GLY A 196 -8.54 -7.17 8.71
CA GLY A 196 -7.51 -8.12 8.29
C GLY A 196 -7.59 -8.43 6.79
N VAL A 197 -6.75 -9.35 6.33
CA VAL A 197 -6.82 -9.87 4.96
C VAL A 197 -8.21 -10.47 4.69
N THR A 198 -8.78 -10.16 3.52
CA THR A 198 -10.02 -10.78 3.05
C THR A 198 -9.77 -11.43 1.71
N HIS A 199 -9.73 -12.77 1.68
CA HIS A 199 -9.73 -13.54 0.44
C HIS A 199 -10.99 -14.38 0.33
N GLU A 200 -11.58 -14.42 -0.85
CA GLU A 200 -12.71 -15.30 -1.14
C GLU A 200 -12.22 -16.75 -1.30
N ARG A 201 -13.03 -17.70 -0.83
CA ARG A 201 -12.72 -19.14 -0.85
C ARG A 201 -13.17 -19.82 -2.14
#